data_AF-A0A074MZ20-F1
#
_entry.id   AF-A0A074MZ20-F1
#
_cell.length_a   1.000
_cell.length_b   1.000
_cell.length_c   1.000
_cell.angle_alpha   90.00
_cell.angle_beta   90.00
_cell.angle_gamma   90.00
#
_symmetry.space_group_name_H-M   'P 1'
#
loop_
_entity.id
_entity.type
_entity.pdbx_description
1 polymer ?
#
loop_
_entity_poly.entity_id
_entity_poly.type
_entity_poly.pdbx_seq_one_letter_code
_entity_poly.pdbx_strand_id
1 'polypeptide(L)'
;MRKFLFSMLVLLLLCAVALQTGVADPIVKWRVETALVEAGMSDKRADCMADRMVDRLTVWQLYKLRQGMAAREGEPEADYGFGELVKRLRRVGDGEAVAVVTTSAGLCAVGIG
;
A
#
# COMPACT_ATOMS: atom_id res chain seq x y z
N MET A 1 23.13 24.12 -20.75
CA MET A 1 23.40 23.50 -19.43
C MET A 1 22.63 24.16 -18.29
N ARG A 2 22.75 25.48 -18.02
CA ARG A 2 21.99 26.17 -16.94
C ARG A 2 20.45 26.02 -17.03
N LYS A 3 19.87 26.06 -18.23
CA LYS A 3 18.42 25.90 -18.44
C LYS A 3 17.92 24.47 -18.10
N PHE A 4 18.74 23.46 -18.38
CA PHE A 4 18.46 22.07 -18.02
C PHE A 4 18.60 21.83 -16.51
N LEU A 5 19.60 22.44 -15.87
CA LEU A 5 19.75 22.40 -14.41
C LEU A 5 18.58 23.08 -13.69
N PHE A 6 18.12 24.23 -14.17
CA PHE A 6 16.92 24.88 -13.64
C PHE A 6 15.66 24.05 -13.86
N SER A 7 15.47 23.48 -15.05
CA SER A 7 14.32 22.60 -15.33
C SER A 7 14.33 21.35 -14.45
N MET A 8 15.50 20.72 -14.28
CA MET A 8 15.66 19.56 -13.40
C MET A 8 15.40 19.92 -11.93
N LEU A 9 15.86 21.08 -11.47
CA LEU A 9 15.65 21.55 -10.10
C LEU A 9 14.17 21.90 -9.83
N VAL A 10 13.48 22.51 -10.81
CA VAL A 10 12.03 22.76 -10.75
C VAL A 10 11.25 21.45 -10.76
N LEU A 11 11.65 20.47 -11.57
CA LEU A 11 11.02 19.15 -11.59
C LEU A 11 11.20 18.41 -10.25
N LEU A 12 12.39 18.46 -9.67
CA LEU A 12 12.67 17.89 -8.34
C LEU A 12 11.83 18.55 -7.24
N LEU A 13 11.70 19.88 -7.28
CA LEU A 13 10.85 20.63 -6.35
C LEU A 13 9.37 20.26 -6.52
N LEU A 14 8.88 20.14 -7.74
CA LEU A 14 7.50 19.72 -8.01
C LEU A 14 7.23 18.29 -7.52
N CYS A 15 8.17 17.36 -7.72
CA CYS A 15 8.06 16.00 -7.16
C CYS A 15 8.06 16.01 -5.63
N ALA A 16 8.93 16.82 -4.99
CA ALA A 16 8.98 16.92 -3.54
C ALA A 16 7.69 17.51 -2.94
N VAL A 17 7.12 18.54 -3.58
CA VAL A 17 5.85 19.14 -3.15
C VAL A 17 4.69 18.15 -3.35
N ALA A 18 4.62 17.47 -4.50
CA ALA A 18 3.56 16.49 -4.76
C ALA A 18 3.56 15.32 -3.76
N LEU A 19 4.75 14.90 -3.29
CA LEU A 19 4.90 13.91 -2.23
C LEU A 19 4.48 14.43 -0.85
N GLN A 20 4.56 15.75 -0.60
CA GLN A 20 4.17 16.36 0.66
C GLN A 20 2.70 16.76 0.71
N THR A 21 2.07 17.05 -0.43
CA THR A 21 0.69 17.55 -0.49
C THR A 21 -0.36 16.44 -0.57
N GLY A 22 0.03 15.16 -0.61
CA GLY A 22 -0.90 14.03 -0.65
C GLY A 22 -1.81 14.02 -1.89
N VAL A 23 -1.47 14.76 -2.95
CA VAL A 23 -2.34 14.89 -4.13
C VAL A 23 -2.47 13.56 -4.88
N ALA A 24 -1.51 12.65 -4.70
CA ALA A 24 -1.55 11.30 -5.24
C ALA A 24 -2.37 10.32 -4.37
N ASP A 25 -2.66 10.67 -3.11
CA ASP A 25 -3.31 9.80 -2.12
C ASP A 25 -4.66 9.25 -2.59
N PRO A 26 -5.59 10.00 -3.20
CA PRO A 26 -6.86 9.42 -3.67
C PRO A 26 -6.67 8.37 -4.76
N ILE A 27 -5.67 8.53 -5.64
CA ILE A 27 -5.37 7.56 -6.70
C ILE A 27 -4.72 6.31 -6.10
N VAL A 28 -3.79 6.49 -5.15
CA VAL A 28 -3.13 5.39 -4.45
C VAL A 28 -4.15 4.61 -3.61
N LYS A 29 -5.03 5.30 -2.89
CA LYS A 29 -6.13 4.70 -2.11
C LYS A 29 -6.99 3.82 -3.00
N TRP A 30 -7.52 4.37 -4.09
CA TRP A 30 -8.37 3.62 -5.02
C TRP A 30 -7.67 2.36 -5.56
N ARG A 31 -6.37 2.46 -5.86
CA ARG A 31 -5.55 1.31 -6.30
C ARG A 31 -5.44 0.25 -5.21
N VAL A 32 -5.20 0.65 -3.96
CA VAL A 32 -5.07 -0.25 -2.81
C VAL A 32 -6.41 -0.91 -2.52
N GLU A 33 -7.49 -0.14 -2.46
CA GLU A 33 -8.86 -0.62 -2.26
C GLU A 33 -9.24 -1.66 -3.32
N THR A 34 -9.02 -1.37 -4.61
CA THR A 34 -9.31 -2.31 -5.70
C THR A 34 -8.57 -3.63 -5.52
N ALA A 35 -7.26 -3.58 -5.22
CA ALA A 35 -6.47 -4.80 -5.01
C ALA A 35 -6.94 -5.62 -3.79
N LEU A 36 -7.43 -4.95 -2.76
CA LEU A 36 -8.00 -5.59 -1.57
C LEU A 36 -9.35 -6.26 -1.87
N VAL A 37 -10.20 -5.63 -2.69
CA VAL A 37 -11.46 -6.23 -3.16
C VAL A 37 -11.19 -7.44 -4.06
N GLU A 38 -10.24 -7.33 -4.99
CA GLU A 38 -9.80 -8.44 -5.85
C GLU A 38 -9.24 -9.62 -5.02
N ALA A 39 -8.64 -9.34 -3.86
CA ALA A 39 -8.19 -10.35 -2.91
C ALA A 39 -9.34 -10.98 -2.07
N GLY A 40 -10.60 -10.60 -2.31
CA GLY A 40 -11.78 -11.18 -1.69
C GLY A 40 -12.31 -10.42 -0.47
N MET A 41 -11.84 -9.20 -0.20
CA MET A 41 -12.36 -8.38 0.88
C MET A 41 -13.63 -7.64 0.46
N SER A 42 -14.58 -7.44 1.38
CA SER A 42 -15.77 -6.62 1.11
C SER A 42 -15.41 -5.14 0.94
N ASP A 43 -16.15 -4.43 0.08
CA ASP A 43 -15.88 -3.02 -0.25
C ASP A 43 -15.69 -2.15 1.00
N LYS A 44 -16.58 -2.28 1.99
CA LYS A 44 -16.50 -1.51 3.25
C LYS A 44 -15.21 -1.74 4.03
N ARG A 45 -14.70 -2.97 4.06
CA ARG A 45 -13.46 -3.28 4.76
C ARG A 45 -12.24 -2.87 3.94
N ALA A 46 -12.33 -2.99 2.61
CA ALA A 46 -11.29 -2.55 1.70
C ALA A 46 -11.09 -1.02 1.75
N ASP A 47 -12.17 -0.25 1.74
CA ASP A 47 -12.14 1.22 1.87
C ASP A 47 -11.49 1.66 3.19
N CYS A 48 -11.97 1.12 4.32
CA CYS A 48 -11.39 1.37 5.64
C CYS A 48 -9.89 1.03 5.70
N MET A 49 -9.49 -0.13 5.18
CA MET A 49 -8.08 -0.51 5.17
C MET A 49 -7.25 0.37 4.25
N ALA A 50 -7.77 0.73 3.06
CA ALA A 50 -7.07 1.56 2.10
C ALA A 50 -6.81 2.96 2.65
N ASP A 51 -7.79 3.58 3.32
CA ASP A 51 -7.62 4.88 3.99
C ASP A 51 -6.48 4.83 5.01
N ARG A 52 -6.54 3.87 5.94
CA ARG A 52 -5.50 3.78 6.99
C ARG A 52 -4.12 3.44 6.43
N MET A 53 -4.05 2.69 5.34
CA MET A 53 -2.79 2.34 4.69
C MET A 53 -2.15 3.54 3.99
N VAL A 54 -2.93 4.35 3.27
CA VAL A 54 -2.41 5.54 2.59
C VAL A 54 -2.06 6.66 3.58
N ASP A 55 -2.81 6.78 4.67
CA ASP A 55 -2.55 7.76 5.73
C ASP A 55 -1.26 7.49 6.52
N ARG A 56 -0.82 6.23 6.57
CA ARG A 56 0.29 5.79 7.45
C ARG A 56 1.51 5.30 6.70
N LEU A 57 1.35 4.80 5.47
CA LEU A 57 2.45 4.21 4.70
C LEU A 57 2.85 5.11 3.54
N THR A 58 4.15 5.19 3.31
CA THR A 58 4.67 5.79 2.09
C THR A 58 4.33 4.94 0.87
N VAL A 59 4.28 5.58 -0.31
CA VAL A 59 4.10 4.87 -1.59
C VAL A 59 5.12 3.74 -1.78
N TRP A 60 6.35 3.92 -1.29
CA TRP A 60 7.38 2.90 -1.35
C TRP A 60 7.09 1.69 -0.44
N GLN A 61 6.55 1.92 0.76
CA GLN A 61 6.13 0.85 1.67
C GLN A 61 4.93 0.08 1.10
N LEU A 62 3.95 0.78 0.51
CA LEU A 62 2.84 0.15 -0.20
C LEU A 62 3.33 -0.72 -1.36
N TYR A 63 4.32 -0.23 -2.11
CA TYR A 63 4.93 -0.99 -3.20
C TYR A 63 5.62 -2.27 -2.70
N LYS A 64 6.45 -2.18 -1.65
CA LYS A 64 7.08 -3.35 -1.03
C LYS A 64 6.05 -4.34 -0.50
N LEU A 65 5.00 -3.85 0.14
CA LEU A 65 3.91 -4.69 0.65
C LEU A 65 3.26 -5.46 -0.50
N ARG A 66 2.89 -4.76 -1.58
CA ARG A 66 2.33 -5.39 -2.79
C ARG A 66 3.26 -6.46 -3.36
N GLN A 67 4.54 -6.14 -3.52
CA GLN A 67 5.53 -7.09 -4.06
C GLN A 67 5.74 -8.29 -3.12
N GLY A 68 5.80 -8.06 -1.82
CA GLY A 68 5.98 -9.11 -0.82
C GLY A 68 4.77 -10.03 -0.71
N MET A 69 3.57 -9.53 -1.01
CA MET A 69 2.30 -10.26 -0.96
C MET A 69 1.90 -10.96 -2.27
N ALA A 70 2.47 -10.55 -3.40
CA ALA A 70 2.20 -11.16 -4.71
C ALA A 70 2.52 -12.66 -4.71
N ALA A 71 1.69 -13.50 -5.35
CA ALA A 71 1.99 -14.92 -5.46
C ALA A 71 3.30 -15.15 -6.24
N ARG A 72 4.06 -16.18 -5.85
CA ARG A 72 5.20 -16.69 -6.60
C ARG A 72 4.84 -18.02 -7.26
N GLU A 73 5.71 -18.49 -8.15
CA GLU A 73 5.56 -19.80 -8.80
C GLU A 73 5.30 -20.91 -7.77
N GLY A 74 4.19 -21.64 -7.98
CA GLY A 74 3.74 -22.70 -7.07
C GLY A 74 2.96 -22.22 -5.84
N GLU A 75 2.76 -20.92 -5.65
CA GLU A 75 1.88 -20.36 -4.62
C GLU A 75 0.49 -20.06 -5.21
N PRO A 76 -0.60 -20.28 -4.46
CA PRO A 76 -1.96 -19.95 -4.91
C PRO A 76 -2.16 -18.44 -5.09
N GLU A 77 -2.78 -18.01 -6.19
CA GLU A 77 -3.04 -16.58 -6.45
C GLU A 77 -4.00 -15.97 -5.43
N ALA A 78 -5.05 -16.71 -5.06
CA ALA A 78 -6.09 -16.31 -4.11
C ALA A 78 -6.50 -17.47 -3.20
N ASP A 79 -7.32 -17.18 -2.20
CA ASP A 79 -7.92 -18.16 -1.27
C ASP A 79 -6.88 -19.08 -0.60
N TYR A 80 -5.84 -18.46 -0.04
CA TYR A 80 -4.78 -19.15 0.66
C TYR A 80 -4.94 -19.08 2.17
N GLY A 81 -4.61 -20.17 2.85
CA GLY A 81 -4.76 -20.27 4.31
C GLY A 81 -3.82 -19.33 5.08
N PHE A 82 -4.04 -19.26 6.40
CA PHE A 82 -3.29 -18.39 7.31
C PHE A 82 -1.77 -18.62 7.26
N GLY A 83 -1.30 -19.85 7.04
CA GLY A 83 0.13 -20.15 6.92
C GLY A 83 0.79 -19.45 5.74
N GLU A 84 0.14 -19.45 4.57
CA GLU A 84 0.65 -18.79 3.36
C GLU A 84 0.56 -17.27 3.50
N LEU A 85 -0.48 -16.75 4.14
CA LEU A 85 -0.59 -15.33 4.52
C LEU A 85 0.60 -14.88 5.37
N VAL A 86 0.90 -15.61 6.45
CA VAL A 86 2.02 -15.28 7.35
C VAL A 86 3.37 -15.38 6.62
N LYS A 87 3.53 -16.40 5.76
CA LYS A 87 4.74 -16.56 4.93
C LYS A 87 4.95 -15.37 4.01
N ARG A 88 3.90 -14.89 3.34
CA ARG A 88 3.94 -13.70 2.47
C ARG A 88 4.18 -12.42 3.24
N LEU A 89 3.50 -12.22 4.38
CA LEU A 89 3.74 -11.05 5.24
C LEU A 89 5.18 -11.00 5.76
N ARG A 90 5.75 -12.14 6.17
CA ARG A 90 7.15 -12.21 6.61
C ARG A 90 8.13 -11.84 5.50
N ARG A 91 7.77 -12.14 4.25
CA ARG A 91 8.57 -11.85 3.05
C ARG A 91 8.59 -10.37 2.66
N VAL A 92 7.61 -9.59 3.10
CA VAL A 92 7.57 -8.12 2.86
C VAL A 92 8.81 -7.44 3.45
N GLY A 93 9.31 -7.91 4.60
CA GLY A 93 10.54 -7.39 5.22
C GLY A 93 10.45 -5.93 5.69
N ASP A 94 9.25 -5.37 5.79
CA ASP A 94 8.98 -4.00 6.22
C ASP A 94 8.07 -4.04 7.46
N GLY A 95 8.69 -3.92 8.64
CA GLY A 95 8.00 -4.12 9.93
C GLY A 95 6.89 -3.11 10.17
N GLU A 96 7.05 -1.87 9.70
CA GLU A 96 6.02 -0.84 9.79
C GLU A 96 4.84 -1.16 8.88
N ALA A 97 5.09 -1.55 7.62
CA ALA A 97 4.02 -1.93 6.69
C ALA A 97 3.20 -3.11 7.23
N VAL A 98 3.87 -4.12 7.79
CA VAL A 98 3.19 -5.28 8.39
C VAL A 98 2.39 -4.86 9.64
N ALA A 99 2.93 -3.99 10.48
CA ALA A 99 2.23 -3.48 11.66
C ALA A 99 0.99 -2.66 11.28
N VAL A 100 1.09 -1.75 10.30
CA VAL A 100 -0.05 -0.96 9.83
C VAL A 100 -1.12 -1.86 9.21
N VAL A 101 -0.77 -2.83 8.37
CA VAL A 101 -1.75 -3.73 7.75
C VAL A 101 -2.45 -4.59 8.79
N THR A 102 -1.71 -5.18 9.74
CA THR A 102 -2.30 -6.05 10.77
C THR A 102 -3.20 -5.27 11.74
N THR A 103 -2.76 -4.08 12.18
CA THR A 103 -3.57 -3.21 13.04
C THR A 103 -4.81 -2.68 12.31
N SER A 104 -4.67 -2.27 11.05
CA SER A 104 -5.80 -1.80 10.23
C SER A 104 -6.80 -2.92 9.97
N ALA A 105 -6.33 -4.14 9.68
CA ALA A 105 -7.20 -5.31 9.54
C ALA A 105 -8.01 -5.57 10.82
N GLY A 106 -7.36 -5.47 11.99
CA GLY A 106 -8.02 -5.60 13.29
C GLY A 106 -9.08 -4.52 13.52
N LEU A 107 -8.71 -3.24 13.36
CA LEU A 107 -9.60 -2.09 13.57
C LEU A 107 -10.78 -2.06 12.59
N CYS A 108 -10.53 -2.30 11.30
CA CYS A 108 -11.56 -2.33 10.27
C CYS A 108 -12.47 -3.56 10.39
N ALA A 109 -11.98 -4.69 10.92
CA ALA A 109 -12.82 -5.86 11.19
C ALA A 109 -13.85 -5.59 12.30
N VAL A 110 -13.50 -4.78 13.29
CA VAL A 110 -14.39 -4.39 14.41
C VAL A 110 -15.15 -3.07 14.16
N GLY A 111 -14.91 -2.41 13.02
CA GLY A 111 -15.63 -1.20 12.62
C GLY A 111 -15.16 0.10 13.31
N ILE A 112 -13.92 0.15 13.79
CA ILE A 112 -13.34 1.31 14.50
C ILE A 112 -12.25 1.99 13.64
N GLY A 113 -12.12 1.59 12.37
CA GLY A 113 -11.10 2.07 11.45
C GLY A 113 -11.54 3.25 10.62
#